data_AF-A0A7Y3YP32-F1
#
_entry.id   AF-A0A7Y3YP32-F1
#
_cell.length_a   1.000
_cell.length_b   1.000
_cell.length_c   1.000
_cell.angle_alpha   90.00
_cell.angle_beta   90.00
_cell.angle_gamma   90.00
#
_symmetry.space_group_name_H-M   'P 1'
#
loop_
_entity.id
_entity.type
_entity.pdbx_description
1 polymer ?
#
loop_
_entity_poly.entity_id
_entity_poly.type
_entity_poly.pdbx_seq_one_letter_code
_entity_poly.pdbx_strand_id
1 'polypeptide(L)'
;MEKHSRKEDWIAVLTGTFLVALGVFFLQSANLLTGGTTGLALLLSQFLPVTFGILYFAANCPFYLLAWKRFGRSFAISSAISGALVSVFADHLYLVISLEVHNEIYCAIAGGLLMGLGMLILFRHRSSLGGFNVLCLFIQDRYGISVGKTQMAIDACILFASFFFVSPWVIAVSVLGTAVLNIVLAMNHKPTRYSVNYAS
;
A
#
# COMPACT_ATOMS: atom_id res chain seq x y z
N MET A 1 -6.25 22.68 4.95
CA MET A 1 -4.97 22.29 4.32
C MET A 1 -4.79 23.17 3.11
N GLU A 2 -3.67 23.89 3.00
CA GLU A 2 -3.39 24.77 1.86
C GLU A 2 -3.46 24.00 0.55
N LYS A 3 -3.93 24.66 -0.50
CA LYS A 3 -4.17 24.07 -1.81
C LYS A 3 -2.80 23.93 -2.49
N HIS A 4 -2.24 22.72 -2.48
CA HIS A 4 -1.00 22.42 -3.18
C HIS A 4 -1.13 22.73 -4.68
N SER A 5 -0.04 23.17 -5.29
CA SER A 5 0.00 23.40 -6.73
C SER A 5 -0.06 22.05 -7.46
N ARG A 6 -0.72 22.00 -8.63
CA ARG A 6 -0.81 20.76 -9.43
C ARG A 6 0.56 20.14 -9.73
N LYS A 7 1.62 20.94 -9.83
CA LYS A 7 2.99 20.46 -10.03
C LYS A 7 3.55 19.76 -8.81
N GLU A 8 3.26 20.27 -7.61
CA GLU A 8 3.68 19.67 -6.34
C GLU A 8 2.99 18.33 -6.14
N ASP A 9 1.70 18.23 -6.47
CA ASP A 9 0.94 16.98 -6.40
C ASP A 9 1.54 15.90 -7.30
N TRP A 10 1.93 16.24 -8.54
CA TRP A 10 2.52 15.27 -9.46
C TRP A 10 3.91 14.80 -9.02
N ILE A 11 4.76 15.72 -8.54
CA ILE A 11 6.08 15.36 -8.01
C ILE A 11 5.91 14.46 -6.79
N ALA A 12 4.99 14.80 -5.88
CA ALA A 12 4.71 13.99 -4.71
C ALA A 12 4.18 12.59 -5.08
N VAL A 13 3.29 12.49 -6.08
CA VAL A 13 2.82 11.21 -6.60
C VAL A 13 3.98 10.40 -7.16
N LEU A 14 4.85 10.99 -7.97
CA LEU A 14 5.99 10.29 -8.56
C LEU A 14 6.97 9.81 -7.47
N THR A 15 7.36 10.68 -6.55
CA THR A 15 8.28 10.34 -5.46
C THR A 15 7.67 9.32 -4.51
N GLY A 16 6.41 9.50 -4.12
CA GLY A 16 5.71 8.60 -3.21
C GLY A 16 5.55 7.20 -3.81
N THR A 17 5.12 7.10 -5.06
CA THR A 17 4.98 5.82 -5.77
C THR A 17 6.33 5.14 -5.98
N PHE A 18 7.38 5.89 -6.31
CA PHE A 18 8.73 5.33 -6.43
C PHE A 18 9.24 4.77 -5.10
N LEU A 19 9.07 5.49 -3.99
CA LEU A 19 9.46 4.99 -2.66
C LEU A 19 8.69 3.73 -2.26
N VAL A 20 7.39 3.68 -2.53
CA VAL A 20 6.59 2.47 -2.26
C VAL A 20 7.05 1.31 -3.13
N ALA A 21 7.29 1.53 -4.42
CA ALA A 21 7.80 0.50 -5.32
C ALA A 21 9.16 -0.03 -4.86
N LEU A 22 10.07 0.86 -4.42
CA LEU A 22 11.36 0.46 -3.87
C LEU A 22 11.20 -0.38 -2.59
N GLY A 23 10.29 0.03 -1.71
CA GLY A 23 10.00 -0.75 -0.50
C GLY A 23 9.43 -2.14 -0.82
N VAL A 24 8.52 -2.23 -1.80
CA VAL A 24 8.01 -3.52 -2.31
C VAL A 24 9.14 -4.37 -2.89
N PHE A 25 10.06 -3.75 -3.64
CA PHE A 25 11.21 -4.44 -4.22
C PHE A 25 12.10 -5.07 -3.14
N PHE A 26 12.39 -4.37 -2.04
CA PHE A 26 13.09 -4.95 -0.89
C PHE A 26 12.35 -6.14 -0.27
N LEU A 27 11.03 -6.05 -0.10
CA LEU A 27 10.24 -7.17 0.42
C LEU A 27 10.28 -8.38 -0.53
N GLN A 28 10.14 -8.14 -1.84
CA GLN A 28 10.18 -9.18 -2.86
C GLN A 28 11.53 -9.88 -2.92
N SER A 29 12.64 -9.14 -2.79
CA SER A 29 14.00 -9.72 -2.75
C SER A 29 14.22 -10.69 -1.60
N ALA A 30 13.47 -10.55 -0.50
CA ALA A 30 13.53 -11.44 0.66
C ALA A 30 12.31 -12.37 0.79
N ASN A 31 11.48 -12.48 -0.26
CA ASN A 31 10.21 -13.25 -0.25
C ASN A 31 9.26 -12.89 0.90
N LEU A 32 9.34 -11.65 1.39
CA LEU A 32 8.53 -11.14 2.47
C LEU A 32 7.19 -10.66 1.96
N LEU A 33 6.23 -10.67 2.88
CA LEU A 33 4.88 -10.20 2.66
C LEU A 33 4.65 -8.90 3.44
N THR A 34 3.55 -8.24 3.11
CA THR A 34 3.05 -7.07 3.85
C THR A 34 1.54 -7.20 4.03
N GLY A 35 0.90 -6.24 4.71
CA GLY A 35 -0.55 -6.19 4.84
C GLY A 35 -1.23 -5.65 3.57
N GLY A 36 -2.57 -5.61 3.59
CA GLY A 36 -3.30 -4.92 2.54
C GLY A 36 -3.37 -5.65 1.19
N THR A 37 -3.71 -4.90 0.13
CA THR A 37 -3.72 -5.42 -1.25
C THR A 37 -2.32 -5.69 -1.79
N THR A 38 -1.30 -4.95 -1.31
CA THR A 38 0.11 -5.22 -1.63
C THR A 38 0.52 -6.61 -1.16
N GLY A 39 0.17 -6.98 0.08
CA GLY A 39 0.41 -8.31 0.64
C GLY A 39 -0.23 -9.42 -0.18
N LEU A 40 -1.51 -9.24 -0.53
CA LEU A 40 -2.23 -10.19 -1.37
C LEU A 40 -1.56 -10.37 -2.74
N ALA A 41 -1.13 -9.26 -3.38
CA ALA A 41 -0.46 -9.32 -4.67
C ALA A 41 0.92 -10.01 -4.59
N LEU A 42 1.70 -9.74 -3.53
CA LEU A 42 2.98 -10.43 -3.28
C LEU A 42 2.76 -11.94 -3.08
N LEU A 43 1.78 -12.32 -2.26
CA LEU A 43 1.44 -13.72 -2.03
C LEU A 43 1.03 -14.42 -3.34
N LEU A 44 0.12 -13.81 -4.11
CA LEU A 44 -0.33 -14.38 -5.38
C LEU A 44 0.81 -14.50 -6.41
N SER A 45 1.76 -13.57 -6.42
CA SER A 45 2.91 -13.60 -7.34
C SER A 45 3.87 -14.77 -7.08
N GLN A 46 3.81 -15.40 -5.90
CA GLN A 46 4.58 -16.61 -5.59
C GLN A 46 3.97 -17.88 -6.20
N PHE A 47 2.68 -17.85 -6.57
CA PHE A 47 1.95 -19.02 -7.09
C PHE A 47 1.54 -18.89 -8.55
N LEU A 48 1.31 -17.65 -9.02
CA LEU A 48 0.88 -17.38 -10.38
C LEU A 48 2.09 -16.96 -11.22
N PRO A 49 2.18 -17.40 -12.49
CA PRO A 49 3.21 -16.95 -13.43
C PRO A 49 2.87 -15.56 -13.98
N VAL A 50 2.54 -14.62 -13.09
CA VAL A 50 2.10 -13.26 -13.39
C VAL A 50 2.90 -12.31 -12.52
N THR A 51 3.31 -11.17 -13.08
CA THR A 51 4.12 -10.19 -12.34
C THR A 51 3.34 -9.55 -11.19
N PHE A 52 4.07 -9.09 -10.17
CA PHE A 52 3.49 -8.43 -9.02
C PHE A 52 2.66 -7.21 -9.44
N GLY A 53 3.17 -6.38 -10.35
CA GLY A 53 2.50 -5.16 -10.80
C GLY A 53 1.13 -5.43 -11.43
N ILE A 54 1.02 -6.47 -12.26
CA ILE A 54 -0.28 -6.86 -12.86
C ILE A 54 -1.26 -7.29 -11.77
N LEU A 55 -0.83 -8.16 -10.85
CA LEU A 55 -1.67 -8.66 -9.76
C LEU A 55 -2.10 -7.52 -8.81
N TYR A 56 -1.15 -6.63 -8.49
CA TYR A 56 -1.38 -5.46 -7.65
C TYR A 56 -2.39 -4.50 -8.29
N PHE A 57 -2.22 -4.17 -9.56
CA PHE A 57 -3.15 -3.27 -10.25
C PHE A 57 -4.54 -3.89 -10.38
N ALA A 58 -4.62 -5.16 -10.75
CA ALA A 58 -5.87 -5.89 -10.88
C ALA A 58 -6.63 -5.99 -9.55
N ALA A 59 -5.92 -6.34 -8.46
CA ALA A 59 -6.49 -6.39 -7.12
C ALA A 59 -6.99 -5.02 -6.64
N ASN A 60 -6.36 -3.93 -7.09
CA ASN A 60 -6.76 -2.58 -6.72
C ASN A 60 -7.86 -1.96 -7.61
N CYS A 61 -8.07 -2.49 -8.82
CA CYS A 61 -9.10 -2.05 -9.76
C CYS A 61 -10.51 -1.91 -9.15
N PRO A 62 -11.07 -2.90 -8.42
CA PRO A 62 -12.39 -2.76 -7.79
C PRO A 62 -12.43 -1.61 -6.77
N PHE A 63 -11.32 -1.34 -6.08
CA PHE A 63 -11.22 -0.25 -5.12
C PHE A 63 -11.14 1.12 -5.79
N TYR A 64 -10.54 1.25 -6.98
CA TYR A 64 -10.59 2.49 -7.74
C TYR A 64 -12.02 2.82 -8.21
N LEU A 65 -12.79 1.81 -8.61
CA LEU A 65 -14.20 1.98 -8.97
C LEU A 65 -15.06 2.39 -7.77
N LEU A 66 -14.81 1.78 -6.61
CA LEU A 66 -15.45 2.19 -5.35
C LEU A 66 -15.05 3.62 -4.98
N ALA A 67 -13.77 3.97 -5.13
CA ALA A 67 -13.25 5.30 -4.86
C ALA A 67 -13.93 6.37 -5.72
N TRP A 68 -14.14 6.06 -7.01
CA TRP A 68 -14.82 6.96 -7.94
C TRP A 68 -16.24 7.29 -7.46
N LYS A 69 -16.99 6.26 -7.06
CA LYS A 69 -18.38 6.42 -6.61
C LYS A 69 -18.48 7.20 -5.30
N ARG A 70 -17.51 7.08 -4.39
CA ARG A 70 -17.61 7.65 -3.04
C ARG A 70 -16.84 8.96 -2.85
N PHE A 71 -15.60 9.03 -3.31
CA PHE A 71 -14.68 10.16 -3.08
C PHE A 71 -14.54 11.07 -4.29
N GLY A 72 -15.19 10.73 -5.40
CA GLY A 72 -15.22 11.51 -6.63
C GLY A 72 -14.11 11.16 -7.62
N ARG A 73 -14.28 11.66 -8.86
CA ARG A 73 -13.44 11.31 -10.01
C ARG A 73 -11.96 11.64 -9.82
N SER A 74 -11.66 12.82 -9.27
CA SER A 74 -10.27 13.29 -9.11
C SER A 74 -9.46 12.37 -8.20
N PHE A 75 -10.04 11.92 -7.08
CA PHE A 75 -9.37 11.04 -6.13
C PHE A 75 -9.15 9.64 -6.72
N ALA A 76 -10.16 9.11 -7.41
CA ALA A 76 -10.09 7.79 -8.04
C ALA A 76 -9.03 7.74 -9.16
N ILE A 77 -9.01 8.75 -10.03
CA ILE A 77 -8.03 8.84 -11.12
C ILE A 77 -6.62 8.99 -10.55
N SER A 78 -6.40 9.88 -9.57
CA SER A 78 -5.09 10.01 -8.92
C SER A 78 -4.65 8.69 -8.29
N SER A 79 -5.56 7.98 -7.63
CA SER A 79 -5.22 6.70 -6.98
C SER A 79 -4.92 5.59 -7.99
N ALA A 80 -5.67 5.53 -9.09
CA ALA A 80 -5.41 4.59 -10.18
C ALA A 80 -4.06 4.87 -10.83
N ILE A 81 -3.71 6.14 -11.07
CA ILE A 81 -2.40 6.52 -11.62
C ILE A 81 -1.28 6.16 -10.64
N SER A 82 -1.45 6.46 -9.35
CA SER A 82 -0.47 6.09 -8.33
C SER A 82 -0.25 4.57 -8.27
N GLY A 83 -1.33 3.78 -8.31
CA GLY A 83 -1.23 2.34 -8.34
C GLY A 83 -0.60 1.79 -9.62
N ALA A 84 -0.89 2.39 -10.78
CA ALA A 84 -0.26 2.03 -12.04
C ALA A 84 1.25 2.30 -12.00
N LEU A 85 1.67 3.46 -11.46
CA LEU A 85 3.08 3.80 -11.29
C LEU A 85 3.81 2.83 -10.36
N VAL A 86 3.22 2.49 -9.20
CA VAL A 86 3.80 1.47 -8.31
C VAL A 86 3.94 0.14 -9.03
N SER A 87 2.93 -0.27 -9.80
CA SER A 87 2.95 -1.53 -10.55
C SER A 87 4.11 -1.57 -11.56
N VAL A 88 4.24 -0.51 -12.35
CA VAL A 88 5.29 -0.40 -13.37
C VAL A 88 6.67 -0.34 -12.72
N PHE A 89 6.85 0.51 -11.71
CA PHE A 89 8.14 0.64 -11.04
C PHE A 89 8.56 -0.64 -10.32
N ALA A 90 7.67 -1.26 -9.55
CA ALA A 90 7.99 -2.50 -8.83
C ALA A 90 8.41 -3.62 -9.80
N ASP A 91 7.70 -3.76 -10.92
CA ASP A 91 8.02 -4.79 -11.92
C ASP A 91 9.31 -4.50 -12.71
N HIS A 92 9.76 -3.25 -12.84
CA HIS A 92 10.93 -2.91 -13.68
C HIS A 92 12.18 -2.52 -12.90
N LEU A 93 12.10 -2.38 -11.57
CA LEU A 93 13.24 -1.99 -10.74
C LEU A 93 14.43 -2.95 -10.86
N TYR A 94 14.18 -4.25 -11.12
CA TYR A 94 15.23 -5.25 -11.32
C TYR A 94 16.14 -4.97 -12.52
N LEU A 95 15.70 -4.16 -13.49
CA LEU A 95 16.50 -3.79 -14.67
C LEU A 95 17.59 -2.77 -14.34
N VAL A 96 17.43 -2.03 -13.25
CA VAL A 96 18.31 -0.91 -12.87
C VAL A 96 18.98 -1.11 -11.51
N ILE A 97 18.41 -1.94 -10.64
CA ILE A 97 18.93 -2.25 -9.31
C ILE A 97 19.00 -3.76 -9.15
N SER A 98 20.17 -4.26 -8.77
CA SER A 98 20.37 -5.61 -8.26
C SER A 98 20.62 -5.55 -6.75
N LEU A 99 19.95 -6.41 -5.99
CA LEU A 99 20.16 -6.56 -4.55
C LEU A 99 20.72 -7.95 -4.28
N GLU A 100 21.96 -8.02 -3.81
CA GLU A 100 22.55 -9.23 -3.23
C GLU A 100 22.36 -9.23 -1.70
N VAL A 101 21.15 -8.93 -1.25
CA VAL A 101 20.85 -8.80 0.18
C VAL A 101 20.39 -10.15 0.71
N HIS A 102 21.18 -10.72 1.62
CA HIS A 102 20.91 -12.01 2.26
C HIS A 102 20.15 -11.87 3.60
N ASN A 103 19.98 -10.63 4.10
CA ASN A 103 19.38 -10.38 5.40
C ASN A 103 17.91 -9.97 5.27
N GLU A 104 17.02 -10.93 5.55
CA GLU A 104 15.57 -10.75 5.48
C GLU A 104 15.07 -9.65 6.45
N ILE A 105 15.67 -9.53 7.64
CA ILE A 105 15.29 -8.50 8.63
C ILE A 105 15.59 -7.10 8.09
N TYR A 106 16.73 -6.92 7.43
CA TYR A 106 17.07 -5.65 6.80
C TYR A 106 16.06 -5.29 5.71
N CYS A 107 15.73 -6.24 4.83
CA CYS A 107 14.72 -6.06 3.79
C CYS A 107 13.35 -5.72 4.37
N ALA A 108 12.96 -6.34 5.49
CA ALA A 108 11.71 -6.04 6.18
C ALA A 108 11.66 -4.59 6.70
N ILE A 109 12.73 -4.16 7.39
CA ILE A 109 12.82 -2.82 7.96
C ILE A 109 12.89 -1.76 6.86
N ALA A 110 13.80 -1.94 5.89
CA ALA A 110 13.97 -1.02 4.77
C ALA A 110 12.68 -0.94 3.93
N GLY A 111 12.10 -2.08 3.58
CA GLY A 111 10.83 -2.17 2.87
C GLY A 111 9.70 -1.45 3.61
N GLY A 112 9.53 -1.74 4.89
CA GLY A 112 8.52 -1.11 5.75
C GLY A 112 8.68 0.41 5.85
N LEU A 113 9.91 0.90 6.06
CA LEU A 113 10.20 2.34 6.13
C LEU A 113 9.91 3.05 4.81
N LEU A 114 10.41 2.52 3.69
CA LEU A 114 10.24 3.11 2.36
C LEU A 114 8.77 3.14 1.95
N MET A 115 8.06 2.03 2.16
CA MET A 115 6.61 1.96 1.92
C MET A 115 5.85 2.96 2.80
N GLY A 116 6.16 3.01 4.10
CA GLY A 116 5.50 3.94 5.03
C GLY A 116 5.71 5.40 4.63
N LEU A 117 6.94 5.79 4.29
CA LEU A 117 7.27 7.15 3.83
C LEU A 117 6.58 7.49 2.51
N GLY A 118 6.61 6.59 1.53
CA GLY A 118 5.94 6.78 0.25
C GLY A 118 4.42 6.93 0.42
N MET A 119 3.79 6.11 1.26
CA MET A 119 2.38 6.22 1.60
C MET A 119 2.03 7.55 2.27
N LEU A 120 2.86 8.05 3.19
CA LEU A 120 2.65 9.36 3.82
C LEU A 120 2.64 10.51 2.82
N ILE A 121 3.57 10.49 1.86
CA ILE A 121 3.63 11.49 0.79
C ILE A 121 2.33 11.45 -0.02
N LEU A 122 1.89 10.26 -0.43
CA LEU A 122 0.68 10.09 -1.23
C LEU A 122 -0.57 10.56 -0.47
N PHE A 123 -0.74 10.15 0.78
CA PHE A 123 -1.87 10.57 1.61
C PHE A 123 -1.91 12.08 1.83
N ARG A 124 -0.76 12.75 1.97
CA ARG A 124 -0.69 14.20 2.12
C ARG A 124 -1.21 14.96 0.89
N HIS A 125 -1.03 14.39 -0.30
CA HIS A 125 -1.49 14.95 -1.57
C HIS A 125 -2.84 14.40 -2.05
N ARG A 126 -3.66 13.86 -1.13
CA ARG A 126 -4.98 13.27 -1.43
C ARG A 126 -4.93 12.18 -2.51
N SER A 127 -3.81 11.49 -2.62
CA SER A 127 -3.69 10.29 -3.43
C SER A 127 -3.69 9.08 -2.51
N SER A 128 -4.27 7.99 -2.97
CA SER A 128 -4.18 6.70 -2.30
C SER A 128 -3.56 5.71 -3.25
N LEU A 129 -3.02 4.63 -2.72
CA LEU A 129 -2.55 3.52 -3.52
C LEU A 129 -3.67 2.54 -3.91
N GLY A 130 -4.91 2.89 -3.57
CA GLY A 130 -6.03 1.95 -3.62
C GLY A 130 -5.97 0.96 -2.46
N GLY A 131 -6.87 -0.01 -2.48
CA GLY A 131 -6.80 -1.16 -1.61
C GLY A 131 -7.80 -1.18 -0.47
N PHE A 132 -7.53 -2.04 0.50
CA PHE A 132 -8.45 -2.29 1.61
C PHE A 132 -8.75 -1.06 2.46
N ASN A 133 -7.90 -0.02 2.45
CA ASN A 133 -8.23 1.23 3.12
C ASN A 133 -9.47 1.93 2.50
N VAL A 134 -9.59 1.97 1.17
CA VAL A 134 -10.78 2.52 0.48
C VAL A 134 -12.01 1.67 0.80
N LEU A 135 -11.85 0.35 0.86
CA LEU A 135 -12.91 -0.57 1.26
C LEU A 135 -13.35 -0.33 2.72
N CYS A 136 -12.40 -0.17 3.63
CA CYS A 136 -12.69 0.07 5.04
C CYS A 136 -13.41 1.40 5.26
N LEU A 137 -13.00 2.46 4.56
CA LEU A 137 -13.69 3.74 4.58
C LEU A 137 -15.10 3.62 3.98
N PHE A 138 -15.26 2.89 2.88
CA PHE A 138 -16.57 2.62 2.30
C PHE A 138 -17.48 1.85 3.26
N ILE A 139 -16.95 0.84 3.96
CA ILE A 139 -17.70 0.05 4.95
C ILE A 139 -18.06 0.91 6.17
N GLN A 140 -17.17 1.78 6.62
CA GLN A 140 -17.46 2.75 7.68
C GLN A 140 -18.59 3.68 7.29
N ASP A 141 -18.52 4.24 6.09
CA ASP A 141 -19.53 5.18 5.59
C ASP A 141 -20.88 4.53 5.33
N ARG A 142 -20.91 3.26 4.90
CA ARG A 142 -22.16 2.55 4.54
C ARG A 142 -22.79 1.81 5.72
N TYR A 143 -21.99 1.21 6.58
CA TYR A 143 -22.43 0.31 7.65
C TYR A 143 -22.09 0.81 9.06
N GLY A 144 -21.38 1.94 9.19
CA GLY A 144 -21.00 2.50 10.50
C GLY A 144 -19.91 1.72 11.25
N ILE A 145 -19.31 0.70 10.62
CA ILE A 145 -18.26 -0.12 11.23
C ILE A 145 -16.93 0.65 11.20
N SER A 146 -16.19 0.70 12.30
CA SER A 146 -14.93 1.45 12.33
C SER A 146 -13.91 0.88 11.34
N VAL A 147 -13.18 1.77 10.65
CA VAL A 147 -12.11 1.42 9.69
C VAL A 147 -11.12 0.43 10.29
N GLY A 148 -10.71 0.66 11.54
CA GLY A 148 -9.78 -0.22 12.24
C GLY A 148 -10.29 -1.66 12.40
N LYS A 149 -11.59 -1.86 12.70
CA LYS A 149 -12.16 -3.22 12.85
C LYS A 149 -12.18 -3.96 11.52
N THR A 150 -12.61 -3.29 10.46
CA THR A 150 -12.65 -3.88 9.10
C THR A 150 -11.23 -4.21 8.62
N GLN A 151 -10.27 -3.31 8.83
CA GLN A 151 -8.88 -3.51 8.46
C GLN A 151 -8.27 -4.69 9.22
N MET A 152 -8.47 -4.76 10.54
CA MET A 152 -8.00 -5.90 11.35
C MET A 152 -8.59 -7.23 10.88
N ALA A 153 -9.87 -7.26 10.51
CA ALA A 153 -10.50 -8.48 10.01
C ALA A 153 -9.88 -8.95 8.69
N ILE A 154 -9.61 -8.01 7.77
CA ILE A 154 -8.96 -8.31 6.48
C ILE A 154 -7.53 -8.79 6.69
N ASP A 155 -6.74 -8.07 7.49
CA ASP A 155 -5.35 -8.43 7.77
C ASP A 155 -5.25 -9.79 8.50
N ALA A 156 -6.20 -10.10 9.39
CA ALA A 156 -6.30 -11.42 10.03
C ALA A 156 -6.61 -12.54 9.04
N CYS A 157 -7.51 -12.30 8.07
CA CYS A 157 -7.80 -13.29 7.01
C CYS A 157 -6.57 -13.55 6.13
N ILE A 158 -5.82 -12.50 5.78
CA ILE A 158 -4.58 -12.63 5.00
C ILE A 158 -3.54 -13.40 5.79
N LEU A 159 -3.29 -13.03 7.06
CA LEU A 159 -2.33 -13.71 7.92
C LEU A 159 -2.67 -15.18 8.10
N PHE A 160 -3.95 -15.50 8.31
CA PHE A 160 -4.42 -16.87 8.42
C PHE A 160 -4.21 -17.64 7.11
N ALA A 161 -4.49 -17.04 5.95
CA ALA A 161 -4.21 -17.66 4.66
C ALA A 161 -2.71 -17.89 4.46
N SER A 162 -1.87 -16.89 4.76
CA SER A 162 -0.40 -16.97 4.62
C SER A 162 0.23 -18.09 5.45
N PHE A 163 -0.37 -18.47 6.59
CA PHE A 163 0.11 -19.57 7.43
C PHE A 163 0.17 -20.92 6.70
N PHE A 164 -0.68 -21.13 5.68
CA PHE A 164 -0.69 -22.36 4.90
C PHE A 164 0.37 -22.40 3.79
N PHE A 165 0.96 -21.26 3.48
CA PHE A 165 1.77 -21.07 2.27
C PHE A 165 3.21 -20.62 2.55
N VAL A 166 3.47 -20.06 3.73
CA VAL A 166 4.72 -19.39 4.06
C VAL A 166 5.25 -19.86 5.42
N SER A 167 6.57 -19.93 5.55
CA SER A 167 7.20 -20.38 6.80
C SER A 167 6.91 -19.42 7.97
N PRO A 168 6.80 -19.93 9.22
CA PRO A 168 6.57 -19.07 10.39
C PRO A 168 7.62 -17.97 10.57
N TRP A 169 8.87 -18.24 10.15
CA TRP A 169 9.95 -17.26 10.18
C TRP A 169 9.71 -16.09 9.23
N VAL A 170 9.39 -16.37 7.96
CA VAL A 170 9.09 -15.34 6.95
C VAL A 170 7.86 -14.54 7.37
N ILE A 171 6.85 -15.18 7.96
CA ILE A 171 5.67 -14.49 8.53
C ILE A 171 6.09 -13.54 9.65
N ALA A 172 6.92 -13.99 10.61
CA ALA A 172 7.38 -13.14 11.70
C ALA A 172 8.16 -11.92 11.21
N VAL A 173 9.05 -12.11 10.23
CA VAL A 173 9.82 -11.03 9.61
C VAL A 173 8.92 -10.08 8.79
N SER A 174 7.92 -10.62 8.09
CA SER A 174 6.91 -9.83 7.37
C SER A 174 6.04 -8.98 8.32
N VAL A 175 5.68 -9.53 9.48
CA VAL A 175 4.98 -8.80 10.55
C VAL A 175 5.85 -7.66 11.06
N LEU A 176 7.16 -7.87 11.23
CA LEU A 176 8.10 -6.82 11.62
C LEU A 176 8.14 -5.69 10.58
N GLY A 177 8.27 -5.99 9.30
CA GLY A 177 8.25 -4.97 8.24
C GLY A 177 6.92 -4.19 8.19
N THR A 178 5.80 -4.91 8.37
CA THR A 178 4.47 -4.30 8.44
C THR A 178 4.30 -3.42 9.69
N ALA A 179 4.85 -3.83 10.84
CA ALA A 179 4.85 -3.03 12.05
C ALA A 179 5.65 -1.72 11.86
N VAL A 180 6.82 -1.79 11.23
CA VAL A 180 7.64 -0.61 10.89
C VAL A 180 6.87 0.35 9.99
N LEU A 181 6.24 -0.15 8.91
CA LEU A 181 5.37 0.64 8.04
C LEU A 181 4.27 1.34 8.85
N ASN A 182 3.57 0.59 9.69
CA ASN A 182 2.46 1.11 10.49
C ASN A 182 2.92 2.14 11.53
N ILE A 183 4.09 1.98 12.13
CA ILE A 183 4.68 2.97 13.04
C ILE A 183 4.95 4.28 12.28
N VAL A 184 5.55 4.21 11.09
CA VAL A 184 5.78 5.39 10.25
C VAL A 184 4.48 6.12 9.95
N LEU A 185 3.43 5.37 9.58
CA LEU A 185 2.09 5.93 9.36
C LEU A 185 1.54 6.56 10.65
N ALA A 186 1.53 5.82 11.76
CA ALA A 186 0.94 6.22 13.03
C ALA A 186 1.62 7.45 13.65
N MET A 187 2.94 7.52 13.63
CA MET A 187 3.70 8.67 14.14
C MET A 187 3.38 9.97 13.38
N ASN A 188 3.01 9.85 12.10
CA ASN A 188 2.69 10.98 11.24
C ASN A 188 1.18 11.23 11.11
N HIS A 189 0.35 10.31 11.58
CA HIS A 189 -1.10 10.44 11.60
C HIS A 189 -1.56 11.16 12.89
N LYS A 190 -1.60 12.50 12.88
CA LYS A 190 -2.26 13.27 13.95
C LYS A 190 -3.79 13.25 13.75
N PRO A 191 -4.59 12.69 14.67
CA PRO A 191 -6.04 12.50 14.51
C PRO A 191 -6.85 13.80 14.28
N THR A 192 -6.30 14.96 14.67
CA THR A 192 -7.01 16.24 14.68
C THR A 192 -6.96 17.03 13.37
N ARG A 193 -6.35 16.51 12.28
CA ARG A 193 -6.18 17.26 11.02
C ARG A 193 -6.97 16.74 9.82
N TYR A 194 -7.66 15.59 9.95
CA TYR A 194 -8.35 14.90 8.84
C TYR A 194 -9.87 14.80 9.00
N SER A 195 -10.53 15.84 9.52
CA SER A 195 -11.96 16.02 9.25
C SER A 195 -12.12 16.44 7.79
N VAL A 196 -12.28 15.47 6.89
CA VAL A 196 -12.74 15.73 5.53
C VAL A 196 -14.21 16.14 5.64
N ASN A 197 -14.46 17.43 5.85
CA ASN A 197 -15.79 17.98 5.65
C ASN A 197 -16.08 17.91 4.15
N TYR A 198 -16.90 16.94 3.75
CA TYR A 198 -17.67 17.02 2.52
C TYR A 198 -18.74 18.10 2.73
N ALA A 199 -18.32 19.37 2.71
CA ALA A 199 -19.27 20.47 2.69
C ALA A 199 -20.03 20.39 1.36
N SER A 200 -21.34 20.17 1.51
CA SER A 200 -22.40 20.21 0.50
C SER A 200 -22.42 21.50 -0.29
#